data_AF-A0AAV0SSD5-F1
#
_entry.id   AF-A0AAV0SSD5-F1
#
_cell.length_a   1.000
_cell.length_b   1.000
_cell.length_c   1.000
_cell.angle_alpha   90.00
_cell.angle_beta   90.00
_cell.angle_gamma   90.00
#
_symmetry.space_group_name_H-M   'P 1'
#
loop_
_entity.id
_entity.type
_entity.pdbx_description
1 polymer ?
#
loop_
_entity_poly.entity_id
_entity_poly.type
_entity_poly.pdbx_seq_one_letter_code
_entity_poly.pdbx_strand_id
1 'polypeptide(L)'
;MDEAYAVKQTQFLGKSVSYVCQNLNGPCPLLAIANVLLLRGQLTLEGIVEPRGYVNASNLMHMIHCRLLDTNPPLKNASELQRLTQEKTLMDIVELLPSMLVGLDVNVRFHNITDFEYTVACAVFDMLDIVLVHGWLLDEQDELTMKVIGNKSYNELIERLVDYRGVLMTEKASKKEVSVVEKHEDTELSSDTEVTQLGDEEETKPEAASTSSGSRGNSNDKISEPID
;
A
#
# COMPACT_ATOMS: atom_id res chain seq x y z
N MET A 1 11.92 -5.96 20.78
CA MET A 1 11.00 -5.55 21.86
C MET A 1 9.66 -6.03 21.40
N ASP A 2 9.04 -6.95 22.13
CA ASP A 2 7.74 -7.50 21.74
C ASP A 2 6.74 -6.36 21.63
N GLU A 3 6.00 -6.33 20.53
CA GLU A 3 5.06 -5.25 20.25
C GLU A 3 3.89 -5.31 21.24
N ALA A 4 3.58 -4.18 21.87
CA ALA A 4 2.58 -4.10 22.93
C ALA A 4 1.63 -2.92 22.71
N TYR A 5 0.36 -3.13 23.05
CA TYR A 5 -0.72 -2.21 22.75
C TYR A 5 -1.44 -1.77 24.01
N ALA A 6 -1.75 -0.48 24.10
CA ALA A 6 -2.46 0.06 25.26
C ALA A 6 -3.90 -0.44 25.29
N VAL A 7 -4.37 -0.82 26.47
CA VAL A 7 -5.75 -1.26 26.69
C VAL A 7 -6.54 -0.11 27.32
N LYS A 8 -7.73 0.15 26.80
CA LYS A 8 -8.68 1.10 27.36
C LYS A 8 -9.99 0.41 27.68
N GLN A 9 -10.73 0.99 28.62
CA GLN A 9 -12.07 0.54 28.97
C GLN A 9 -13.11 1.57 28.55
N THR A 10 -14.27 1.09 28.15
CA THR A 10 -15.43 1.92 27.83
C THR A 10 -16.72 1.20 28.21
N GLN A 11 -17.85 1.91 28.18
CA GLN A 11 -19.16 1.29 28.17
C GLN A 11 -19.66 1.12 26.74
N PHE A 12 -19.99 -0.12 26.36
CA PHE A 12 -20.57 -0.44 25.07
C PHE A 12 -21.83 -1.28 25.28
N LEU A 13 -22.96 -0.79 24.76
CA LEU A 13 -24.29 -1.43 24.93
C LEU A 13 -24.61 -1.78 26.40
N GLY A 14 -24.26 -0.89 27.33
CA GLY A 14 -24.52 -1.05 28.78
C GLY A 14 -23.58 -2.04 29.49
N LYS A 15 -22.54 -2.55 28.82
CA LYS A 15 -21.51 -3.43 29.41
C LYS A 15 -20.16 -2.71 29.45
N SER A 16 -19.40 -2.95 30.51
CA SER A 16 -17.99 -2.55 30.57
C SER A 16 -17.19 -3.46 29.65
N VAL A 17 -16.48 -2.88 28.68
CA VAL A 17 -15.67 -3.62 27.70
C VAL A 17 -14.28 -2.99 27.60
N SER A 18 -13.27 -3.85 27.51
CA SER A 18 -11.89 -3.46 27.21
C SER A 18 -11.63 -3.55 25.71
N TYR A 19 -10.90 -2.59 25.16
CA TYR A 19 -10.48 -2.57 23.76
C TYR A 19 -9.02 -2.15 23.64
N VAL A 20 -8.39 -2.56 22.54
CA VAL A 20 -6.96 -2.37 22.29
C VAL A 20 -6.74 -1.16 21.38
N CYS A 21 -5.79 -0.31 21.74
CA CYS A 21 -5.46 0.91 21.04
C CYS A 21 -4.25 0.72 20.13
N GLN A 22 -4.25 1.42 19.00
CA GLN A 22 -3.12 1.48 18.07
C GLN A 22 -2.21 2.66 18.41
N ASN A 23 -0.91 2.42 18.44
CA ASN A 23 0.11 3.45 18.70
C ASN A 23 0.88 3.86 17.43
N LEU A 24 1.10 2.94 16.49
CA LEU A 24 1.85 3.13 15.26
C LEU A 24 1.12 2.47 14.08
N ASN A 25 1.43 2.88 12.84
CA ASN A 25 0.88 2.25 11.64
C ASN A 25 1.36 0.80 11.52
N GLY A 26 0.51 -0.09 10.99
CA GLY A 26 0.84 -1.49 10.74
C GLY A 26 -0.19 -2.47 11.30
N PRO A 27 -0.34 -2.59 12.64
CA PRO A 27 -1.10 -3.67 13.27
C PRO A 27 -2.62 -3.47 13.22
N CYS A 28 -3.11 -2.49 12.45
CA CYS A 28 -4.53 -2.15 12.40
C CYS A 28 -5.45 -3.34 12.02
N PRO A 29 -5.08 -4.29 11.14
CA PRO A 29 -5.96 -5.42 10.82
C PRO A 29 -6.14 -6.34 12.03
N LEU A 30 -5.05 -6.68 12.72
CA LEU A 30 -5.10 -7.53 13.92
C LEU A 30 -5.91 -6.86 15.04
N LEU A 31 -5.68 -5.57 15.27
CA LEU A 31 -6.38 -4.80 16.29
C LEU A 31 -7.87 -4.62 15.95
N ALA A 32 -8.21 -4.45 14.67
CA ALA A 32 -9.60 -4.37 14.21
C ALA A 32 -10.34 -5.68 14.52
N ILE A 33 -9.74 -6.83 14.16
CA ILE A 33 -10.29 -8.15 14.48
C ILE A 33 -10.47 -8.31 16.00
N ALA A 34 -9.41 -8.04 16.78
CA ALA A 34 -9.46 -8.16 18.24
C ALA A 34 -10.58 -7.31 18.84
N ASN A 35 -10.69 -6.04 18.43
CA ASN A 35 -11.67 -5.11 18.97
C ASN A 35 -13.11 -5.48 18.61
N VAL A 36 -13.37 -5.97 17.40
CA VAL A 36 -14.70 -6.49 17.04
C VAL A 36 -15.09 -7.65 17.97
N LEU A 37 -14.18 -8.60 18.17
CA LEU A 37 -14.43 -9.75 19.03
C LEU A 37 -14.59 -9.36 20.51
N LEU A 38 -13.80 -8.40 21.01
CA LEU A 38 -13.92 -7.87 22.38
C LEU A 38 -15.26 -7.15 22.59
N LEU A 39 -15.68 -6.30 21.65
CA LEU A 39 -16.98 -5.61 21.70
C LEU A 39 -18.16 -6.58 21.63
N ARG A 40 -18.01 -7.70 20.92
CA ARG A 40 -19.01 -8.79 20.89
C ARG A 40 -18.98 -9.69 22.13
N GLY A 41 -18.01 -9.53 23.03
CA GLY A 41 -17.80 -10.40 24.19
C GLY A 41 -17.33 -11.81 23.80
N GLN A 42 -16.74 -11.96 22.62
CA GLN A 42 -16.21 -13.21 22.08
C GLN A 42 -14.74 -13.44 22.45
N LEU A 43 -14.06 -12.40 22.93
CA LEU A 43 -12.72 -12.43 23.52
C LEU A 43 -12.75 -11.71 24.89
N THR A 44 -11.80 -12.04 25.77
CA THR A 44 -11.57 -11.36 27.05
C THR A 44 -10.08 -11.11 27.28
N LEU A 45 -9.72 -9.90 27.72
CA LEU A 45 -8.33 -9.56 28.06
C LEU A 45 -8.00 -9.89 29.53
N GLU A 46 -8.90 -10.52 30.27
CA GLU A 46 -8.67 -10.87 31.68
C GLU A 46 -7.44 -11.79 31.82
N GLY A 47 -6.55 -11.44 32.76
CA GLY A 47 -5.35 -12.21 33.06
C GLY A 47 -4.18 -12.01 32.09
N ILE A 48 -4.36 -11.28 30.98
CA ILE A 48 -3.28 -11.06 29.98
C ILE A 48 -2.86 -9.59 29.83
N VAL A 49 -3.58 -8.66 30.47
CA VAL A 49 -3.18 -7.25 30.54
C VAL A 49 -2.11 -7.09 31.62
N GLU A 50 -0.96 -6.53 31.23
CA GLU A 50 0.12 -6.23 32.15
C GLU A 50 -0.27 -5.11 33.13
N PRO A 51 0.37 -4.99 34.31
CA PRO A 51 0.05 -3.95 35.30
C PRO A 51 0.10 -2.52 34.78
N ARG A 52 0.85 -2.29 33.69
CA ARG A 52 0.97 -0.98 33.03
C ARG A 52 -0.18 -0.67 32.06
N GLY A 53 -1.15 -1.58 31.89
CA GLY A 53 -2.29 -1.41 30.99
C GLY A 53 -2.00 -1.73 29.53
N TYR A 54 -1.07 -2.67 29.27
CA TYR A 54 -0.69 -3.08 27.92
C TYR A 54 -0.95 -4.57 27.70
N VAL A 55 -1.18 -4.96 26.45
CA VAL A 55 -1.27 -6.35 26.01
C VAL A 55 -0.27 -6.60 24.87
N ASN A 56 0.44 -7.74 24.94
CA ASN A 56 1.41 -8.12 23.92
C ASN A 56 0.74 -8.64 22.65
N ALA A 57 1.33 -8.36 21.50
CA ALA A 57 0.87 -8.82 20.19
C ALA A 57 0.73 -10.34 20.12
N SER A 58 1.68 -11.09 20.70
CA SER A 58 1.64 -12.56 20.78
C SER A 58 0.42 -13.08 21.53
N ASN A 59 0.03 -12.43 22.64
CA ASN A 59 -1.17 -12.79 23.39
C ASN A 59 -2.44 -12.56 22.55
N LEU A 60 -2.53 -11.44 21.83
CA LEU A 60 -3.66 -11.15 20.94
C LEU A 60 -3.75 -12.15 19.79
N MET A 61 -2.62 -12.43 19.12
CA MET A 61 -2.58 -13.43 18.05
C MET A 61 -3.00 -14.81 18.56
N HIS A 62 -2.52 -15.21 19.74
CA HIS A 62 -2.89 -16.49 20.35
C HIS A 62 -4.40 -16.56 20.62
N MET A 63 -5.00 -15.51 21.18
CA MET A 63 -6.44 -15.46 21.42
C MET A 63 -7.26 -15.55 20.13
N ILE A 64 -6.84 -14.83 19.07
CA ILE A 64 -7.50 -14.87 17.77
C ILE A 64 -7.37 -16.27 17.15
N HIS A 65 -6.19 -16.90 17.26
CA HIS A 65 -5.98 -18.27 16.82
C HIS A 65 -6.90 -19.26 17.56
N CYS A 66 -6.98 -19.20 18.89
CA CYS A 66 -7.92 -20.04 19.65
C CYS A 66 -9.36 -19.80 19.19
N ARG A 67 -9.76 -18.54 18.99
CA ARG A 67 -11.10 -18.19 18.51
C ARG A 67 -11.41 -18.77 17.13
N LEU A 68 -10.45 -18.75 16.20
CA LEU A 68 -10.58 -19.35 14.87
C LEU A 68 -10.89 -20.85 14.97
N LEU A 69 -10.16 -21.58 15.81
CA LEU A 69 -10.39 -23.01 16.03
C LEU A 69 -11.76 -23.30 16.66
N ASP A 70 -12.16 -22.50 17.66
CA ASP A 70 -13.44 -22.68 18.35
C ASP A 70 -14.65 -22.42 17.44
N THR A 71 -14.53 -21.46 16.52
CA THR A 71 -15.62 -21.08 15.59
C THR A 71 -15.67 -21.93 14.33
N ASN A 72 -14.59 -22.63 14.00
CA ASN A 72 -14.47 -23.46 12.80
C ASN A 72 -14.13 -24.92 13.16
N PRO A 73 -15.01 -25.63 13.91
CA PRO A 73 -14.76 -27.02 14.26
C PRO A 73 -14.79 -27.91 13.01
N PRO A 74 -14.13 -29.10 13.05
CA PRO A 74 -14.11 -30.02 11.93
C PRO A 74 -15.52 -30.39 11.45
N LEU A 75 -15.75 -30.28 10.14
CA LEU A 75 -17.03 -30.61 9.52
C LEU A 75 -17.34 -32.12 9.64
N LYS A 76 -18.40 -32.48 10.38
CA LYS A 76 -18.77 -33.88 10.63
C LYS A 76 -19.49 -34.56 9.46
N ASN A 77 -20.25 -33.81 8.67
CA ASN A 77 -21.11 -34.32 7.59
C ASN A 77 -20.72 -33.76 6.20
N ALA A 78 -19.45 -33.41 6.02
CA ALA A 78 -18.94 -32.87 4.77
C ALA A 78 -18.08 -33.89 4.03
N SER A 79 -17.94 -33.70 2.72
CA SER A 79 -16.99 -34.47 1.91
C SER A 79 -15.55 -34.31 2.41
N GLU A 80 -14.69 -35.27 2.09
CA GLU A 80 -13.26 -35.20 2.41
C GLU A 80 -12.62 -33.93 1.84
N LEU A 81 -12.96 -33.57 0.59
CA LEU A 81 -12.50 -32.34 -0.05
C LEU A 81 -12.84 -31.11 0.78
N GLN A 82 -14.10 -30.96 1.22
CA GLN A 82 -14.52 -29.81 2.02
C GLN A 82 -13.80 -29.73 3.36
N ARG A 83 -13.54 -30.88 4.01
CA ARG A 83 -12.81 -30.94 5.28
C ARG A 83 -11.36 -30.49 5.10
N LEU A 84 -10.69 -31.02 4.06
CA LEU A 84 -9.30 -30.64 3.74
C LEU A 84 -9.20 -29.17 3.32
N THR A 85 -10.20 -28.63 2.61
CA THR A 85 -10.25 -27.21 2.27
C THR A 85 -10.34 -26.35 3.53
N GLN A 86 -11.24 -26.66 4.46
CA GLN A 86 -11.37 -25.90 5.72
C GLN A 86 -10.08 -25.95 6.54
N GLU A 87 -9.51 -27.15 6.71
CA GLU A 87 -8.26 -27.35 7.45
C GLU A 87 -7.12 -26.55 6.82
N LYS A 88 -6.96 -26.63 5.50
CA LYS A 88 -5.96 -25.85 4.78
C LYS A 88 -6.16 -24.35 4.95
N THR A 89 -7.39 -23.85 4.81
CA THR A 89 -7.67 -22.41 4.97
C THR A 89 -7.35 -21.94 6.39
N LEU A 90 -7.66 -22.73 7.43
CA LEU A 90 -7.27 -22.41 8.80
C LEU A 90 -5.76 -22.34 8.97
N MET A 91 -5.01 -23.30 8.41
CA MET A 91 -3.54 -23.28 8.45
C MET A 91 -2.98 -22.04 7.75
N ASP A 92 -3.46 -21.75 6.53
CA ASP A 92 -3.02 -20.60 5.73
C ASP A 92 -3.31 -19.26 6.49
N ILE A 93 -4.44 -19.16 7.22
CA ILE A 93 -4.77 -17.99 8.05
C ILE A 93 -3.84 -17.86 9.26
N VAL A 94 -3.54 -18.97 9.95
CA VAL A 94 -2.66 -18.95 11.13
C VAL A 94 -1.25 -18.51 10.74
N GLU A 95 -0.76 -18.93 9.57
CA GLU A 95 0.51 -18.49 9.00
C GLU A 95 0.49 -17.00 8.61
N LEU A 96 -0.68 -16.45 8.26
CA LEU A 96 -0.87 -15.04 7.91
C LEU A 96 -0.94 -14.10 9.12
N LEU A 97 -1.38 -14.56 10.31
CA LEU A 97 -1.58 -13.70 11.48
C LEU A 97 -0.37 -12.79 11.81
N PRO A 98 0.89 -13.25 11.77
CA PRO A 98 2.04 -12.38 12.02
C PRO A 98 2.19 -11.24 11.01
N SER A 99 1.81 -11.44 9.74
CA SER A 99 1.91 -10.38 8.72
C SER A 99 0.92 -9.24 8.98
N MET A 100 -0.19 -9.51 9.67
CA MET A 100 -1.18 -8.49 10.06
C MET A 100 -0.65 -7.46 11.05
N LEU A 101 0.51 -7.69 11.69
CA LEU A 101 1.20 -6.67 12.48
C LEU A 101 1.82 -5.57 11.61
N VAL A 102 2.13 -5.89 10.35
CA VAL A 102 2.72 -4.97 9.38
C VAL A 102 1.64 -4.34 8.49
N GLY A 103 0.62 -5.12 8.12
CA GLY A 103 -0.49 -4.65 7.31
C GLY A 103 -1.28 -5.79 6.67
N LEU A 104 -2.33 -5.43 5.94
CA LEU A 104 -3.15 -6.35 5.17
C LEU A 104 -3.34 -5.81 3.76
N ASP A 105 -2.87 -6.55 2.77
CA ASP A 105 -3.09 -6.20 1.37
C ASP A 105 -4.49 -6.66 0.95
N VAL A 106 -5.31 -5.69 0.54
CA VAL A 106 -6.66 -5.92 0.02
C VAL A 106 -6.78 -5.29 -1.36
N ASN A 107 -7.45 -5.97 -2.27
CA ASN A 107 -7.73 -5.47 -3.60
C ASN A 107 -9.24 -5.33 -3.78
N VAL A 108 -9.74 -4.10 -3.79
CA VAL A 108 -11.17 -3.81 -3.89
C VAL A 108 -11.66 -3.81 -5.33
N ARG A 109 -12.94 -4.12 -5.56
CA ARG A 109 -13.70 -3.64 -6.71
C ARG A 109 -14.66 -2.56 -6.24
N PHE A 110 -15.34 -1.89 -7.16
CA PHE A 110 -15.98 -0.61 -6.84
C PHE A 110 -17.52 -0.64 -6.93
N HIS A 111 -18.15 -1.82 -7.00
CA HIS A 111 -19.61 -1.94 -7.21
C HIS A 111 -20.37 -2.09 -5.89
N ASN A 112 -19.87 -2.91 -4.96
CA ASN A 112 -20.49 -3.10 -3.65
C ASN A 112 -19.48 -2.92 -2.52
N ILE A 113 -19.98 -2.63 -1.33
CA ILE A 113 -19.14 -2.41 -0.14
C ILE A 113 -18.34 -3.65 0.28
N THR A 114 -18.73 -4.84 -0.16
CA THR A 114 -18.07 -6.13 0.17
C THR A 114 -17.22 -6.67 -0.98
N ASP A 115 -17.03 -5.92 -2.06
CA ASP A 115 -16.38 -6.46 -3.24
C ASP A 115 -14.85 -6.37 -3.11
N PHE A 116 -14.25 -7.50 -2.73
CA PHE A 116 -12.81 -7.69 -2.74
C PHE A 116 -12.42 -8.80 -3.72
N GLU A 117 -11.19 -8.78 -4.21
CA GLU A 117 -10.55 -9.99 -4.72
C GLU A 117 -10.29 -10.93 -3.54
N TYR A 118 -10.79 -12.17 -3.65
CA TYR A 118 -10.76 -13.10 -2.54
C TYR A 118 -9.34 -13.61 -2.30
N THR A 119 -8.82 -13.33 -1.11
CA THR A 119 -7.50 -13.76 -0.64
C THR A 119 -7.61 -14.46 0.71
N VAL A 120 -6.55 -15.14 1.16
CA VAL A 120 -6.48 -15.73 2.52
C VAL A 120 -6.69 -14.66 3.59
N ALA A 121 -6.22 -13.43 3.32
CA ALA A 121 -6.45 -12.24 4.13
C ALA A 121 -7.94 -11.88 4.30
N CYS A 122 -8.79 -12.14 3.30
CA CYS A 122 -10.23 -11.96 3.43
C CYS A 122 -10.87 -13.12 4.23
N ALA A 123 -10.37 -14.33 4.04
CA ALA A 123 -10.91 -15.55 4.67
C ALA A 123 -10.87 -15.52 6.21
N VAL A 124 -9.91 -14.81 6.82
CA VAL A 124 -9.86 -14.63 8.29
C VAL A 124 -11.12 -13.96 8.84
N PHE A 125 -11.67 -13.00 8.10
CA PHE A 125 -12.86 -12.25 8.52
C PHE A 125 -14.09 -13.14 8.42
N ASP A 126 -14.21 -13.89 7.31
CA ASP A 126 -15.30 -14.86 7.12
C ASP A 126 -15.30 -15.95 8.20
N MET A 127 -14.12 -16.50 8.52
CA MET A 127 -13.97 -17.52 9.57
C MET A 127 -14.28 -17.01 10.97
N LEU A 128 -14.21 -15.69 11.20
CA LEU A 128 -14.53 -15.04 12.47
C LEU A 128 -15.93 -14.40 12.47
N ASP A 129 -16.72 -14.60 11.41
CA ASP A 129 -18.03 -13.97 11.23
C ASP A 129 -17.96 -12.42 11.31
N ILE A 130 -16.94 -11.86 10.67
CA ILE A 130 -16.70 -10.42 10.56
C ILE A 130 -16.88 -10.05 9.08
N VAL A 131 -17.78 -9.12 8.79
CA VAL A 131 -17.95 -8.62 7.41
C VAL A 131 -16.91 -7.54 7.15
N LEU A 132 -16.00 -7.79 6.20
CA LEU A 132 -15.07 -6.79 5.71
C LEU A 132 -15.76 -5.88 4.68
N VAL A 133 -15.63 -4.56 4.84
CA VAL A 133 -16.27 -3.58 3.95
C VAL A 133 -15.31 -2.45 3.53
N HIS A 134 -15.58 -1.82 2.39
CA HIS A 134 -14.93 -0.59 1.94
C HIS A 134 -15.97 0.43 1.44
N GLY A 135 -15.59 1.71 1.46
CA GLY A 135 -16.43 2.82 0.97
C GLY A 135 -16.03 3.33 -0.42
N TRP A 136 -15.07 2.68 -1.08
CA TRP A 136 -14.60 3.09 -2.40
C TRP A 136 -15.53 2.54 -3.49
N LEU A 137 -16.60 3.27 -3.75
CA LEU A 137 -17.65 2.89 -4.70
C LEU A 137 -17.70 3.86 -5.88
N LEU A 138 -18.22 3.36 -6.99
CA LEU A 138 -18.56 4.20 -8.14
C LEU A 138 -19.84 4.98 -7.88
N ASP A 139 -19.88 6.19 -8.40
CA ASP A 139 -21.14 6.94 -8.50
C ASP A 139 -21.93 6.36 -9.69
N GLU A 140 -23.13 5.85 -9.42
CA GLU A 140 -24.02 5.29 -10.44
C GLU A 140 -24.43 6.33 -11.50
N GLN A 141 -24.32 7.63 -11.18
CA GLN A 141 -24.62 8.73 -12.11
C GLN A 141 -23.47 9.01 -13.09
N ASP A 142 -22.26 8.55 -12.81
CA ASP A 142 -21.09 8.73 -13.68
C ASP A 142 -20.91 7.53 -14.63
N GLU A 143 -21.75 7.50 -15.67
CA GLU A 143 -21.72 6.44 -16.69
C GLU A 143 -20.36 6.32 -17.40
N LEU A 144 -19.61 7.42 -17.54
CA LEU A 144 -18.32 7.42 -18.21
C LEU A 144 -17.29 6.67 -17.38
N THR A 145 -17.19 6.99 -16.09
CA THR A 145 -16.29 6.31 -15.15
C THR A 145 -16.70 4.85 -14.97
N MET A 146 -18.00 4.57 -14.83
CA MET A 146 -18.55 3.20 -14.79
C MET A 146 -18.12 2.37 -15.99
N LYS A 147 -18.20 2.93 -17.21
CA LYS A 147 -17.82 2.23 -18.45
C LYS A 147 -16.31 1.94 -18.52
N VAL A 148 -15.47 2.87 -18.06
CA VAL A 148 -14.01 2.69 -18.06
C VAL A 148 -13.59 1.64 -17.03
N ILE A 149 -14.12 1.76 -15.81
CA ILE A 149 -13.78 0.88 -14.70
C ILE A 149 -14.36 -0.52 -14.95
N GLY A 150 -15.65 -0.63 -15.27
CA GLY A 150 -16.34 -1.92 -15.40
C GLY A 150 -16.09 -2.79 -14.18
N ASN A 151 -16.02 -4.13 -14.33
CA ASN A 151 -15.79 -5.04 -13.20
C ASN A 151 -14.32 -5.18 -12.73
N LYS A 152 -13.47 -4.19 -12.99
CA LYS A 152 -12.05 -4.26 -12.64
C LYS A 152 -11.82 -3.94 -11.17
N SER A 153 -10.87 -4.64 -10.58
CA SER A 153 -10.29 -4.34 -9.28
C SER A 153 -9.31 -3.18 -9.33
N TYR A 154 -8.93 -2.65 -8.17
CA TYR A 154 -7.93 -1.59 -8.07
C TYR A 154 -6.63 -1.96 -8.81
N ASN A 155 -6.10 -3.17 -8.60
CA ASN A 155 -4.86 -3.60 -9.25
C ASN A 155 -4.99 -3.65 -10.78
N GLU A 156 -6.07 -4.21 -11.31
CA GLU A 156 -6.34 -4.25 -12.75
C GLU A 156 -6.48 -2.84 -13.36
N LEU A 157 -7.01 -1.88 -12.61
CA LEU A 157 -7.07 -0.48 -13.04
C LEU A 157 -5.69 0.18 -13.08
N ILE A 158 -4.83 -0.11 -12.10
CA ILE A 158 -3.47 0.41 -12.07
C ILE A 158 -2.67 -0.13 -13.26
N GLU A 159 -2.76 -1.44 -13.55
CA GLU A 159 -2.13 -2.04 -14.74
C GLU A 159 -2.60 -1.35 -16.02
N ARG A 160 -3.92 -1.20 -16.18
CA ARG A 160 -4.50 -0.53 -17.35
C ARG A 160 -4.08 0.92 -17.49
N LEU A 161 -3.89 1.63 -16.38
CA LEU A 161 -3.39 3.00 -16.36
C LEU A 161 -1.94 3.08 -16.85
N VAL A 162 -1.11 2.12 -16.46
CA VAL A 162 0.29 2.02 -16.91
C VAL A 162 0.34 1.76 -18.41
N ASP A 163 -0.44 0.80 -18.92
CA ASP A 163 -0.52 0.50 -20.35
C ASP A 163 -0.95 1.72 -21.17
N TYR A 164 -2.00 2.41 -20.70
CA TYR A 164 -2.50 3.61 -21.36
C TYR A 164 -1.45 4.73 -21.41
N ARG A 165 -0.69 4.93 -20.33
CA ARG A 165 0.42 5.88 -20.30
C ARG A 165 1.53 5.49 -21.28
N GLY A 166 1.82 4.19 -21.42
CA GLY A 166 2.78 3.67 -22.39
C GLY A 166 2.40 4.06 -23.83
N VAL A 167 1.14 3.80 -24.21
CA VAL A 167 0.61 4.15 -25.55
C VAL A 167 0.65 5.67 -25.78
N LEU A 168 0.26 6.47 -24.79
CA LEU A 168 0.31 7.93 -24.90
C LEU A 168 1.74 8.46 -25.13
N MET A 169 2.75 7.83 -24.54
CA MET A 169 4.15 8.22 -24.75
C MET A 169 4.62 7.87 -26.17
N THR A 170 4.27 6.68 -26.68
CA THR A 170 4.61 6.27 -28.05
C THR A 170 3.92 7.15 -29.09
N GLU A 171 2.63 7.46 -28.92
CA GLU A 171 1.92 8.34 -29.85
C GLU A 171 2.49 9.76 -29.87
N LYS A 172 2.90 10.28 -28.70
CA LYS A 172 3.57 11.59 -28.62
C LYS A 172 4.94 11.58 -29.28
N ALA A 173 5.71 10.50 -29.14
CA ALA A 173 6.99 10.33 -29.81
C ALA A 173 6.81 10.27 -31.34
N SER A 174 5.89 9.43 -31.82
CA SER A 174 5.59 9.32 -33.25
C SER A 174 5.05 10.63 -33.84
N LYS A 175 4.16 11.35 -33.15
CA LYS A 175 3.69 12.68 -33.60
C LYS A 175 4.82 13.72 -33.64
N LYS A 176 5.78 13.63 -32.72
CA LYS A 176 6.94 14.53 -32.70
C LYS A 176 7.92 14.21 -33.82
N GLU A 177 8.18 12.93 -34.10
CA GLU A 177 8.98 12.47 -35.24
C GLU A 177 8.34 12.87 -36.57
N VAL A 178 7.04 12.65 -36.75
CA VAL A 178 6.31 13.09 -37.95
C VAL A 178 6.40 14.61 -38.13
N SER A 179 6.24 15.39 -37.06
CA SER A 179 6.38 16.86 -37.14
C SER A 179 7.83 17.35 -37.40
N VAL A 180 8.84 16.51 -37.16
CA VAL A 180 10.24 16.82 -37.47
C VAL A 180 10.57 16.41 -38.91
N VAL A 181 10.01 15.31 -39.39
CA VAL A 181 10.13 14.85 -40.78
C VAL A 181 9.39 15.79 -41.74
N GLU A 182 8.16 16.22 -41.41
CA GLU A 182 7.40 17.20 -42.21
C GLU A 182 8.13 18.56 -42.30
N LYS A 183 8.81 18.99 -41.23
CA LYS A 183 9.65 20.21 -41.26
C LYS A 183 10.92 20.05 -42.11
N HIS A 184 11.45 18.84 -42.24
CA HIS A 184 12.60 18.58 -43.09
C HIS A 184 12.21 18.51 -44.57
N GLU A 185 11.07 17.91 -44.92
CA GLU A 185 10.56 17.86 -46.30
C GLU A 185 10.19 19.25 -46.84
N ASP A 186 9.65 20.16 -46.01
CA ASP A 186 9.37 21.54 -46.42
C ASP A 186 10.64 22.39 -46.65
N THR A 187 11.81 21.94 -46.17
CA THR A 187 13.08 22.67 -46.33
C THR A 187 13.87 22.20 -47.56
N GLU A 188 13.59 21.02 -48.12
CA GLU A 188 14.31 20.48 -49.28
C GLU A 188 13.75 20.90 -50.65
N LEU A 189 12.59 21.57 -50.72
CA LEU A 189 12.02 22.08 -51.98
C LEU A 189 12.45 23.51 -52.37
N SER A 190 13.46 24.08 -51.71
CA SER A 190 13.94 25.44 -51.95
C SER A 190 15.46 25.58 -51.79
N SER A 191 16.24 24.98 -52.69
CA SER A 191 17.48 25.61 -53.18
C SER A 191 18.11 24.78 -54.29
N ASP A 192 17.81 25.13 -55.53
CA ASP A 192 18.77 24.98 -56.61
C ASP A 192 19.41 26.35 -56.86
N THR A 193 20.71 26.34 -57.14
CA THR A 193 21.61 27.40 -57.69
C THR A 193 22.59 28.12 -56.73
N GLU A 194 23.88 28.03 -57.15
CA GLU A 194 25.05 28.90 -56.90
C GLU A 194 26.12 28.51 -55.84
N VAL A 195 27.02 27.59 -56.25
CA VAL A 195 28.47 27.80 -56.56
C VAL A 195 29.32 28.82 -55.75
N THR A 196 30.48 28.31 -55.26
CA THR A 196 31.75 28.97 -54.83
C THR A 196 31.76 29.73 -53.48
N GLN A 197 32.80 29.72 -52.64
CA GLN A 197 34.24 29.49 -52.82
C GLN A 197 34.92 29.15 -51.47
N LEU A 198 36.09 28.52 -51.57
CA LEU A 198 37.02 28.12 -50.50
C LEU A 198 37.61 29.29 -49.68
N GLY A 199 37.98 28.99 -48.43
CA GLY A 199 38.86 29.81 -47.59
C GLY A 199 39.26 29.04 -46.33
N ASP A 200 40.52 28.58 -46.33
CA ASP A 200 41.20 27.74 -45.35
C ASP A 200 41.55 28.45 -44.02
N GLU A 201 42.12 27.62 -43.12
CA GLU A 201 43.05 27.91 -42.00
C GLU A 201 42.43 28.14 -40.61
N GLU A 202 42.99 27.65 -39.51
CA GLU A 202 43.95 26.58 -39.16
C GLU A 202 43.91 26.49 -37.61
N GLU A 203 44.35 25.34 -37.09
CA GLU A 203 44.68 24.91 -35.71
C GLU A 203 44.72 25.95 -34.56
N THR A 204 44.36 25.62 -33.32
CA THR A 204 45.23 24.83 -32.40
C THR A 204 44.57 24.57 -31.03
N LYS A 205 44.77 23.35 -30.51
CA LYS A 205 44.80 22.98 -29.06
C LYS A 205 46.23 23.25 -28.54
N PRO A 206 46.59 23.39 -27.23
CA PRO A 206 46.45 22.36 -26.16
C PRO A 206 46.10 22.94 -24.76
N GLU A 207 45.44 22.20 -23.86
CA GLU A 207 45.95 21.36 -22.74
C GLU A 207 46.26 22.10 -21.41
N ALA A 208 46.10 21.34 -20.33
CA ALA A 208 45.85 21.73 -18.94
C ALA A 208 47.11 22.06 -18.11
N ALA A 209 46.93 22.74 -16.97
CA ALA A 209 47.49 22.32 -15.67
C ALA A 209 47.03 23.20 -14.50
N SER A 210 46.76 22.52 -13.40
CA SER A 210 46.58 22.94 -12.00
C SER A 210 47.68 23.82 -11.41
N THR A 211 47.36 24.69 -10.43
CA THR A 211 47.69 24.50 -8.99
C THR A 211 47.30 25.68 -8.09
N SER A 212 46.65 25.31 -6.97
CA SER A 212 46.68 25.81 -5.58
C SER A 212 46.99 27.27 -5.18
N SER A 213 46.27 27.65 -4.11
CA SER A 213 46.70 28.30 -2.86
C SER A 213 46.26 29.75 -2.65
N GLY A 214 45.79 30.06 -1.44
CA GLY A 214 45.69 31.45 -0.97
C GLY A 214 44.59 31.74 0.04
N SER A 215 44.88 31.47 1.31
CA SER A 215 44.09 31.74 2.52
C SER A 215 43.81 33.22 2.84
N ARG A 216 42.76 33.48 3.63
CA ARG A 216 42.60 34.44 4.78
C ARG A 216 41.11 34.40 5.18
N GLY A 217 40.72 33.94 6.37
CA GLY A 217 40.97 34.50 7.71
C GLY A 217 40.08 35.72 7.93
N ASN A 218 39.38 35.97 9.04
CA ASN A 218 39.14 35.32 10.34
C ASN A 218 38.09 36.23 11.06
N SER A 219 37.64 35.83 12.27
CA SER A 219 37.03 36.62 13.37
C SER A 219 35.52 36.36 13.56
N ASN A 220 35.15 35.55 14.56
CA ASN A 220 34.89 35.89 15.99
C ASN A 220 33.50 36.53 16.17
N ASP A 221 32.68 36.25 17.19
CA ASP A 221 32.88 35.62 18.49
C ASP A 221 31.49 35.28 19.11
N LYS A 222 31.44 34.14 19.81
CA LYS A 222 30.93 33.87 21.18
C LYS A 222 29.44 34.02 21.62
N ILE A 223 28.98 32.87 22.15
CA ILE A 223 28.47 32.57 23.52
C ILE A 223 27.11 33.15 23.94
N SER A 224 26.13 32.29 24.21
CA SER A 224 25.68 31.96 25.59
C SER A 224 24.60 30.87 25.60
N GLU A 225 24.74 29.97 26.57
CA GLU A 225 23.88 28.83 26.91
C GLU A 225 22.89 29.23 28.05
N PRO A 226 22.07 28.34 28.65
CA PRO A 226 20.61 28.48 28.77
C PRO A 226 20.12 28.88 30.18
N ILE A 227 18.81 29.17 30.32
CA ILE A 227 18.11 29.23 31.62
C ILE A 227 16.69 28.62 31.50
N ASP A 228 16.41 27.73 32.46
CA ASP A 228 15.19 27.05 32.95
C ASP A 228 14.41 26.05 32.07
#